data_AF-A0A6B0YZQ3-F1
#
_entry.id   AF-A0A6B0YZQ3-F1
#
_cell.length_a   1.000
_cell.length_b   1.000
_cell.length_c   1.000
_cell.angle_alpha   90.00
_cell.angle_beta   90.00
_cell.angle_gamma   90.00
#
_symmetry.space_group_name_H-M   'P 1'
#
loop_
_entity.id
_entity.type
_entity.pdbx_description
1 polymer ?
#
loop_
_entity_poly.entity_id
_entity_poly.type
_entity_poly.pdbx_seq_one_letter_code
_entity_poly.pdbx_strand_id
1 'polypeptide(L)'
;MPPQRIKGFPIADDFATTRVPNAVLGRVLSTIDDPDEIKLILRVIWLLEHQRGYPRYITSNDLRRDRILSVTIPDQSDFDRILKSAIERGVFLE
;
A
#
# COMPACT_ATOMS: atom_id res chain seq x y z
N MET A 1 -16.89 -28.78 -12.84
CA MET A 1 -16.93 -28.73 -11.36
C MET A 1 -17.22 -27.30 -10.94
N PRO A 2 -18.16 -27.04 -10.03
CA PRO A 2 -18.28 -25.71 -9.44
C PRO A 2 -16.99 -25.40 -8.66
N PRO A 3 -16.48 -24.17 -8.68
CA PRO A 3 -15.28 -23.81 -7.93
C PRO A 3 -15.50 -24.09 -6.45
N GLN A 4 -14.62 -24.90 -5.84
CA GLN A 4 -14.65 -25.14 -4.40
C GLN A 4 -14.34 -23.83 -3.67
N ARG A 5 -15.27 -23.40 -2.82
CA ARG A 5 -15.11 -22.21 -1.98
C ARG A 5 -14.09 -22.50 -0.89
N ILE A 6 -12.99 -21.76 -0.86
CA ILE A 6 -11.99 -21.81 0.22
C ILE A 6 -12.62 -21.17 1.47
N LYS A 7 -12.67 -21.93 2.57
CA LYS A 7 -13.19 -21.46 3.85
C LYS A 7 -12.30 -20.30 4.37
N GLY A 8 -12.88 -19.13 4.62
CA GLY A 8 -12.16 -17.93 5.06
C GLY A 8 -11.87 -16.92 3.94
N PHE A 9 -12.21 -17.20 2.68
CA PHE A 9 -12.18 -16.21 1.63
C PHE A 9 -13.38 -15.24 1.78
N PRO A 10 -13.18 -13.91 1.72
CA PRO A 10 -14.26 -12.94 1.88
C PRO A 10 -15.38 -13.13 0.84
N ILE A 11 -16.62 -12.87 1.26
CA ILE A 11 -17.84 -13.05 0.46
C ILE A 11 -18.06 -11.79 -0.40
N ALA A 12 -18.86 -11.92 -1.48
CA ALA A 12 -19.08 -11.01 -2.61
C ALA A 12 -19.04 -9.48 -2.38
N ASP A 13 -19.30 -8.98 -1.17
CA ASP A 13 -19.40 -7.54 -0.88
C ASP A 13 -18.04 -6.84 -0.68
N ASP A 14 -16.94 -7.59 -0.49
CA ASP A 14 -15.56 -7.06 -0.33
C ASP A 14 -14.69 -7.21 -1.61
N PHE A 15 -15.30 -7.41 -2.77
CA PHE A 15 -14.56 -7.63 -4.04
C PHE A 15 -14.05 -6.33 -4.70
N ALA A 16 -14.04 -5.20 -3.99
CA ALA A 16 -13.49 -3.95 -4.50
C ALA A 16 -11.99 -4.12 -4.77
N THR A 17 -11.64 -4.33 -6.05
CA THR A 17 -10.25 -4.50 -6.47
C THR A 17 -9.55 -3.15 -6.51
N THR A 18 -8.37 -3.08 -5.90
CA THR A 18 -7.49 -1.92 -6.03
C THR A 18 -6.49 -2.19 -7.16
N ARG A 19 -6.38 -1.26 -8.12
CA ARG A 19 -5.41 -1.40 -9.22
C ARG A 19 -4.01 -1.11 -8.70
N VAL A 20 -3.09 -2.04 -8.94
CA VAL A 20 -1.68 -1.89 -8.56
C VAL A 20 -0.85 -1.60 -9.82
N PRO A 21 0.02 -0.59 -9.82
CA PRO A 21 0.92 -0.34 -10.95
C PRO A 21 1.82 -1.55 -11.23
N ASN A 22 1.99 -1.89 -12.52
CA ASN A 22 2.84 -3.03 -12.93
C ASN A 22 4.28 -2.92 -12.43
N ALA A 23 4.81 -1.71 -12.27
CA ALA A 23 6.15 -1.50 -11.72
C ALA A 23 6.28 -2.04 -10.29
N VAL A 24 5.23 -1.88 -9.47
CA VAL A 24 5.18 -2.33 -8.07
C VAL A 24 5.24 -3.85 -7.98
N LEU A 25 4.38 -4.56 -8.74
CA LEU A 25 4.34 -6.03 -8.72
C LEU A 25 5.37 -6.70 -9.64
N GLY A 26 6.09 -5.92 -10.44
CA GLY A 26 7.15 -6.38 -11.32
C GLY A 26 8.53 -6.07 -10.72
N ARG A 27 9.20 -5.06 -11.27
CA ARG A 27 10.59 -4.72 -10.93
C ARG A 27 10.78 -4.43 -9.45
N VAL A 28 9.90 -3.61 -8.87
CA VAL A 28 10.06 -3.13 -7.48
C VAL A 28 9.90 -4.27 -6.48
N LEU A 29 8.95 -5.19 -6.70
CA LEU A 29 8.64 -6.26 -5.75
C LEU A 29 9.88 -7.06 -5.35
N SER A 30 10.76 -7.38 -6.31
CA SER A 30 11.99 -8.15 -6.07
C SER A 30 13.06 -7.42 -5.25
N THR A 31 12.90 -6.11 -5.05
CA THR A 31 13.88 -5.24 -4.37
C THR A 31 13.45 -4.85 -2.95
N ILE A 32 12.24 -5.25 -2.55
CA ILE A 32 11.70 -4.95 -1.23
C ILE A 32 12.05 -6.09 -0.28
N ASP A 33 12.86 -5.78 0.74
CA ASP A 33 13.31 -6.75 1.76
C ASP A 33 12.55 -6.60 3.08
N ASP A 34 11.83 -5.49 3.26
CA ASP A 34 11.09 -5.16 4.47
C ASP A 34 9.58 -5.38 4.25
N PRO A 35 8.94 -6.30 4.99
CA PRO A 35 7.51 -6.56 4.82
C PRO A 35 6.64 -5.34 5.17
N ASP A 36 7.11 -4.44 6.04
CA ASP A 36 6.37 -3.23 6.39
C ASP A 36 6.39 -2.20 5.26
N GLU A 37 7.41 -2.23 4.39
CA GLU A 37 7.44 -1.45 3.16
C GLU A 37 6.35 -1.89 2.18
N ILE A 38 6.11 -3.19 2.03
CA ILE A 38 5.01 -3.70 1.19
C ILE A 38 3.66 -3.20 1.73
N LYS A 39 3.46 -3.25 3.07
CA LYS A 39 2.23 -2.76 3.69
C LYS A 39 2.03 -1.26 3.46
N LEU A 40 3.10 -0.47 3.59
CA LEU A 40 3.08 0.96 3.27
C LEU A 40 2.66 1.19 1.81
N ILE A 41 3.31 0.52 0.86
CA ILE A 41 3.04 0.66 -0.58
C ILE A 41 1.60 0.31 -0.92
N LEU A 42 1.11 -0.84 -0.44
CA LEU A 42 -0.27 -1.26 -0.68
C LEU A 42 -1.28 -0.27 -0.08
N ARG A 43 -0.98 0.28 1.11
CA ARG A 43 -1.84 1.28 1.74
C ARG A 43 -1.88 2.59 0.96
N VAL A 44 -0.74 3.05 0.45
CA VAL A 44 -0.67 4.25 -0.40
C VAL A 44 -1.46 4.06 -1.69
N ILE A 45 -1.32 2.92 -2.37
CA ILE A 45 -2.08 2.62 -3.59
C ILE A 45 -3.59 2.64 -3.28
N TRP A 46 -4.00 2.01 -2.18
CA TRP A 46 -5.39 2.02 -1.76
C TRP A 46 -5.91 3.44 -1.51
N LEU A 47 -5.15 4.28 -0.80
CA LEU A 47 -5.52 5.67 -0.52
C LEU A 47 -5.65 6.50 -1.82
N LEU A 48 -4.76 6.32 -2.78
CA LEU A 48 -4.81 7.01 -4.08
C LEU A 48 -6.03 6.60 -4.91
N GLU A 49 -6.40 5.33 -4.91
CA GLU A 49 -7.58 4.84 -5.63
C GLU A 49 -8.90 5.28 -4.96
N HIS A 50 -8.88 5.56 -3.64
CA HIS A 50 -10.05 6.02 -2.89
C HIS A 50 -10.18 7.54 -2.79
N GLN A 51 -9.16 8.31 -3.21
CA GLN A 51 -9.28 9.75 -3.35
C GLN A 51 -10.21 10.14 -4.50
N ARG A 52 -11.09 11.11 -4.25
CA ARG A 52 -11.97 11.69 -5.28
C ARG A 52 -11.37 13.00 -5.79
N GLY A 53 -11.44 13.24 -7.10
CA GLY A 53 -10.99 14.48 -7.73
C GLY A 53 -9.55 14.40 -8.29
N TYR A 54 -9.11 15.50 -8.91
CA TYR A 54 -7.78 15.64 -9.51
C TYR A 54 -7.14 16.96 -9.06
N PRO A 55 -5.82 17.01 -8.79
CA PRO A 55 -4.84 15.91 -8.82
C PRO A 55 -4.92 15.00 -7.59
N ARG A 56 -4.54 13.72 -7.75
CA ARG A 56 -4.46 12.73 -6.67
C ARG A 56 -3.03 12.68 -6.14
N TYR A 57 -2.82 13.12 -4.91
CA TYR A 57 -1.52 13.06 -4.23
C TYR A 57 -1.74 12.82 -2.73
N ILE A 58 -0.74 12.24 -2.08
CA ILE A 58 -0.75 11.97 -0.65
C ILE A 58 0.53 12.53 -0.06
N THR A 59 0.40 13.30 1.02
CA THR A 59 1.55 13.87 1.71
C THR A 59 2.08 12.91 2.78
N SER A 60 3.34 13.06 3.18
CA SER A 60 3.91 12.31 4.31
C SER A 60 3.09 12.49 5.59
N ASN A 61 2.52 13.68 5.80
CA ASN A 61 1.66 13.97 6.95
C ASN A 61 0.31 13.23 6.89
N ASP A 62 -0.25 13.03 5.69
CA ASP A 62 -1.45 12.18 5.52
C ASP A 62 -1.14 10.74 5.88
N LEU A 63 0.03 10.22 5.48
CA LEU A 63 0.46 8.86 5.80
C LEU A 63 0.70 8.68 7.30
N ARG A 64 1.33 9.65 7.97
CA ARG A 64 1.51 9.61 9.44
C ARG A 64 0.19 9.63 10.21
N ARG A 65 -0.83 10.27 9.65
CA ARG A 65 -2.18 10.36 10.25
C ARG A 65 -3.05 9.16 9.89
N ASP A 66 -2.62 8.30 8.96
CA ASP A 66 -3.37 7.13 8.59
C ASP A 66 -3.41 6.12 9.74
N ARG A 67 -4.63 5.81 10.20
CA ARG A 67 -4.84 4.92 11.35
C ARG A 67 -4.35 3.49 11.09
N ILE A 68 -4.38 3.02 9.85
CA ILE A 68 -3.92 1.66 9.54
C ILE A 68 -2.39 1.63 9.57
N LEU A 69 -1.72 2.64 9.02
CA LEU A 69 -0.26 2.75 9.09
C LEU A 69 0.24 2.94 10.53
N SER A 70 -0.42 3.74 11.36
CA SER A 70 0.00 3.94 12.75
C SER A 70 -0.11 2.69 13.63
N VAL A 71 -1.02 1.77 13.29
CA VAL A 71 -1.11 0.46 13.95
C VAL A 71 -0.11 -0.54 13.36
N THR A 72 0.15 -0.44 12.06
CA THR A 72 1.03 -1.38 11.33
C THR A 72 2.50 -1.10 11.59
N ILE A 73 2.88 0.19 11.64
CA ILE A 73 4.25 0.70 11.82
C ILE A 73 4.18 1.75 12.94
N PRO A 74 4.12 1.32 14.21
CA PRO A 74 3.88 2.23 15.34
C PRO A 74 5.08 3.13 15.65
N ASP A 75 6.29 2.66 15.37
CA ASP A 75 7.52 3.43 15.58
C ASP A 75 7.71 4.45 14.46
N GLN A 76 7.83 5.74 14.83
CA GLN A 76 7.94 6.84 13.87
C GLN A 76 9.30 6.87 13.14
N SER A 77 10.37 6.36 13.77
CA SER A 77 11.68 6.29 13.14
C SER A 77 11.73 5.18 12.10
N ASP A 78 11.09 4.05 12.36
CA ASP A 78 10.91 2.99 11.37
C ASP A 78 10.03 3.44 10.22
N PHE A 79 8.91 4.13 10.51
CA PHE A 79 8.05 4.71 9.48
C PHE A 79 8.84 5.61 8.52
N ASP A 80 9.68 6.49 9.06
CA ASP A 80 10.49 7.41 8.26
C ASP A 80 11.57 6.72 7.44
N ARG A 81 12.22 5.71 8.01
CA ARG A 81 13.17 4.85 7.30
C ARG A 81 12.49 4.15 6.12
N ILE A 82 11.32 3.54 6.35
CA ILE A 82 10.58 2.78 5.34
C ILE A 82 10.07 3.71 4.23
N LEU A 83 9.50 4.87 4.59
CA LEU A 83 9.02 5.85 3.62
C LEU A 83 10.15 6.34 2.71
N LYS A 84 11.32 6.66 3.28
CA LYS A 84 12.51 7.05 2.52
C LYS A 84 12.96 5.94 1.57
N SER A 85 12.98 4.70 2.04
CA SER A 85 13.33 3.52 1.24
C SER A 85 12.40 3.33 0.03
N ALA A 86 11.09 3.52 0.21
CA ALA A 86 10.10 3.42 -0.85
C ALA A 86 10.25 4.54 -1.90
N ILE A 87 10.62 5.76 -1.48
CA ILE A 87 10.92 6.88 -2.38
C ILE A 87 12.19 6.59 -3.20
N GLU A 88 13.26 6.14 -2.54
CA GLU A 88 14.54 5.83 -3.20
C GLU A 88 14.42 4.72 -4.25
N ARG A 89 13.51 3.76 -4.04
CA ARG A 89 13.18 2.71 -5.02
C ARG A 89 12.27 3.17 -6.15
N GLY A 90 11.83 4.44 -6.15
CA GLY A 90 10.97 5.03 -7.17
C GLY A 90 9.53 4.53 -7.11
N VAL A 91 9.07 4.08 -5.94
CA VAL A 91 7.68 3.66 -5.74
C VAL A 91 6.76 4.87 -5.56
N PHE A 92 7.27 5.91 -4.90
CA PHE A 92 6.61 7.19 -4.72
C PHE A 92 7.44 8.30 -5.36
N LEU A 93 6.77 9.38 -5.75
CA LEU A 93 7.40 10.62 -6.23
C LEU A 93 7.29 11.66 -5.11
N GLU A 94 8.38 12.38 -4.83
CA GLU A 94 8.35 13.64 -4.07
C GLU A 94 7.92 14.81 -4.96
#